data_AF-A0A1F6EZX0-F1
#
_entry.id   AF-A0A1F6EZX0-F1
#
_cell.length_a   1.000
_cell.length_b   1.000
_cell.length_c   1.000
_cell.angle_alpha   90.00
_cell.angle_beta   90.00
_cell.angle_gamma   90.00
#
_symmetry.space_group_name_H-M   'P 1'
#
loop_
_entity.id
_entity.type
_entity.pdbx_description
1 polymer ?
#
loop_
_entity_poly.entity_id
_entity_poly.type
_entity_poly.pdbx_seq_one_letter_code
_entity_poly.pdbx_strand_id
1 'polypeptide(L)'
;SSPSGRGKKPFAITGPGEYERQGVTIQGFLSKSKYPTSPQKATKDTVAEYVNTIYSVELEDMTLVHLGTLSDTELSKEARESIDEIDVLFVPIGGDGVLTPAKAHELAVSLEPKIIVPMHWSGIGAPRALDSFLKEAGNGSEKVDKLTLKKKDLVGRDGSIIVVTP
;
A
#
# COMPACT_ATOMS: atom_id res chain seq x y z
N SER A 1 42.89 -1.23 18.10
CA SER A 1 41.87 -2.19 17.63
C SER A 1 40.58 -1.43 17.40
N SER A 2 40.26 -1.10 16.15
CA SER A 2 39.05 -0.34 15.79
C SER A 2 37.95 -1.31 15.33
N PRO A 3 36.69 -1.16 15.75
CA PRO A 3 35.60 -2.01 15.27
C PRO A 3 35.14 -1.51 13.90
N SER A 4 35.38 -2.29 12.86
CA SER A 4 34.91 -2.07 11.50
C SER A 4 33.43 -2.49 11.38
N GLY A 5 32.51 -1.61 11.77
CA GLY A 5 31.10 -1.71 11.37
C GLY A 5 30.95 -1.18 9.95
N ARG A 6 30.96 -2.07 8.94
CA ARG A 6 30.67 -1.71 7.55
C ARG A 6 29.24 -1.16 7.45
N GLY A 7 29.10 0.16 7.41
CA GLY A 7 27.85 0.84 7.08
C GLY A 7 27.42 0.48 5.66
N LYS A 8 26.51 -0.49 5.53
CA LYS A 8 25.80 -0.72 4.27
C LYS A 8 24.92 0.51 4.03
N LYS A 9 25.25 1.33 3.03
CA LYS A 9 24.34 2.39 2.57
C LYS A 9 23.01 1.74 2.17
N PRO A 10 21.86 2.19 2.70
CA PRO A 10 20.57 1.66 2.30
C PRO A 10 20.37 1.85 0.80
N PHE A 11 19.74 0.88 0.16
CA PHE A 11 19.27 1.02 -1.21
C PHE A 11 17.93 1.75 -1.16
N ALA A 12 17.87 2.95 -1.70
CA ALA A 12 16.63 3.70 -1.79
C ALA A 12 16.08 3.59 -3.21
N ILE A 13 14.83 3.14 -3.32
CA ILE A 13 14.02 3.25 -4.52
C ILE A 13 13.02 4.37 -4.25
N THR A 14 12.99 5.37 -5.14
CA THR A 14 12.24 6.62 -4.90
C THR A 14 11.33 7.00 -6.06
N GLY A 15 11.09 6.10 -7.00
CA GLY A 15 10.18 6.35 -8.11
C GLY A 15 9.79 5.08 -8.87
N PRO A 16 9.06 5.25 -9.97
CA PRO A 16 8.67 4.18 -10.89
C PRO A 16 9.87 3.56 -11.61
N GLY A 17 9.70 2.31 -12.05
CA GLY A 17 10.71 1.54 -12.75
C GLY A 17 10.84 0.12 -12.20
N GLU A 18 11.69 -0.67 -12.84
CA GLU A 18 11.99 -2.04 -12.41
C GLU A 18 13.35 -2.07 -11.70
N TYR A 19 13.40 -2.80 -10.59
CA TYR A 19 14.59 -2.92 -9.76
C TYR A 19 14.72 -4.38 -9.30
N GLU A 20 15.95 -4.90 -9.31
CA GLU A 20 16.26 -6.20 -8.74
C GLU A 20 17.48 -6.08 -7.85
N ARG A 21 17.39 -6.59 -6.62
CA ARG A 21 18.53 -6.61 -5.71
C ARG A 21 18.41 -7.73 -4.69
N GLN A 22 19.44 -8.57 -4.63
CA GLN A 22 19.58 -9.61 -3.59
C GLN A 22 18.37 -10.57 -3.52
N GLY A 23 17.83 -10.95 -4.68
CA GLY A 23 16.67 -11.84 -4.76
C GLY A 23 15.34 -11.18 -4.39
N VAL A 24 15.30 -9.84 -4.35
CA VAL A 24 14.07 -9.05 -4.25
C VAL A 24 13.84 -8.36 -5.59
N THR A 25 12.67 -8.58 -6.18
CA THR A 25 12.22 -7.92 -7.41
C THR A 25 11.21 -6.85 -7.05
N ILE A 26 11.36 -5.65 -7.59
CA ILE A 26 10.50 -4.51 -7.30
C ILE A 26 10.09 -3.85 -8.60
N GLN A 27 8.79 -3.68 -8.79
CA GLN A 27 8.21 -2.89 -9.87
C GLN A 27 7.48 -1.69 -9.28
N GLY A 28 7.85 -0.49 -9.73
CA GLY A 28 7.23 0.76 -9.36
C GLY A 28 6.39 1.32 -10.51
N PHE A 29 5.11 1.58 -10.27
CA PHE A 29 4.19 2.12 -11.26
C PHE A 29 3.78 3.55 -10.91
N LEU A 30 3.89 4.46 -11.87
CA LEU A 30 3.49 5.84 -11.69
C LEU A 30 1.97 5.93 -11.46
N SER A 31 1.59 6.68 -10.43
CA SER A 31 0.18 7.00 -10.15
C SER A 31 0.08 8.39 -9.52
N LYS A 32 -1.13 8.78 -9.15
CA LYS A 32 -1.43 10.12 -8.63
C LYS A 32 -1.87 10.06 -7.18
N SER A 33 -1.59 11.14 -6.46
CA SER A 33 -2.10 11.41 -5.13
C SER A 33 -2.66 12.82 -5.05
N LYS A 34 -3.62 13.04 -4.16
CA LYS A 34 -4.06 14.38 -3.71
C LYS A 34 -3.59 14.66 -2.29
N TYR A 35 -2.81 13.75 -1.71
CA TYR A 35 -2.21 13.87 -0.40
C TYR A 35 -0.89 14.64 -0.51
N PRO A 36 -0.64 15.64 0.36
CA PRO A 36 0.51 16.53 0.22
C PRO A 36 1.83 15.84 0.58
N THR A 37 2.45 15.17 -0.40
CA THR A 37 3.73 14.47 -0.24
C THR A 37 4.95 15.35 -0.48
N SER A 38 4.76 16.56 -1.02
CA SER A 38 5.84 17.52 -1.21
C SER A 38 5.31 18.96 -1.18
N PRO A 39 6.16 20.00 -1.03
CA PRO A 39 5.72 21.39 -1.02
C PRO A 39 5.32 21.87 -2.42
N GLN A 40 4.19 21.37 -2.96
CA GLN A 40 3.45 22.04 -4.02
C GLN A 40 2.32 22.87 -3.41
N LYS A 41 2.13 24.10 -3.90
CA LYS A 41 1.02 24.96 -3.51
C LYS A 41 -0.23 24.56 -4.29
N ALA A 42 -1.25 24.08 -3.59
CA ALA A 42 -2.62 24.14 -4.09
C ALA A 42 -2.97 25.60 -4.39
N THR A 43 -3.66 25.86 -5.50
CA THR A 43 -4.25 27.18 -5.75
C THR A 43 -5.65 27.21 -5.14
N LYS A 44 -6.27 28.39 -4.99
CA LYS A 44 -7.64 28.49 -4.46
C LYS A 44 -8.66 27.66 -5.25
N ASP A 45 -8.36 27.34 -6.51
CA ASP A 45 -9.27 26.72 -7.46
C ASP A 45 -8.83 25.30 -7.90
N THR A 46 -7.70 24.78 -7.38
CA THR A 46 -7.19 23.45 -7.75
C THR A 46 -6.78 22.62 -6.54
N VAL A 47 -7.24 21.36 -6.51
CA VAL A 47 -6.63 20.35 -5.64
C VAL A 47 -5.25 20.05 -6.20
N ALA A 48 -4.21 20.21 -5.38
CA ALA A 48 -2.86 19.86 -5.80
C ALA A 48 -2.77 18.36 -6.07
N GLU A 49 -2.22 18.00 -7.23
CA GLU A 49 -1.85 16.61 -7.54
C GLU A 49 -0.37 16.40 -7.26
N TYR A 50 -0.07 15.25 -6.69
CA TYR A 50 1.25 14.82 -6.29
C TYR A 50 1.59 13.49 -6.97
N VAL A 51 2.88 13.24 -7.17
CA VAL A 51 3.37 11.96 -7.67
C VAL A 51 3.20 10.90 -6.59
N ASN A 52 2.61 9.78 -6.97
CA ASN A 52 2.60 8.54 -6.19
C ASN A 52 3.28 7.43 -6.97
N THR A 53 3.84 6.46 -6.27
CA THR A 53 4.35 5.23 -6.90
C THR A 53 3.74 4.05 -6.17
N ILE A 54 3.08 3.20 -6.95
CA ILE A 54 2.61 1.89 -6.47
C ILE A 54 3.78 0.94 -6.59
N TYR A 55 4.11 0.21 -5.53
CA TYR A 55 5.18 -0.78 -5.56
C TYR A 55 4.61 -2.18 -5.49
N SER A 56 4.96 -3.04 -6.45
CA SER A 56 4.90 -4.49 -6.31
C SER A 56 6.29 -4.98 -5.90
N VAL A 57 6.37 -5.78 -4.86
CA VAL A 57 7.62 -6.32 -4.32
C VAL A 57 7.47 -7.83 -4.20
N GLU A 58 8.29 -8.56 -4.95
CA GLU A 58 8.41 -10.00 -4.85
C GLU A 58 9.61 -10.34 -3.95
N LEU A 59 9.35 -11.02 -2.84
CA LEU A 59 10.35 -11.48 -1.88
C LEU A 59 9.87 -12.72 -1.16
N GLU A 60 10.75 -13.69 -0.92
CA GLU A 60 10.43 -14.94 -0.19
C GLU A 60 9.18 -15.65 -0.73
N ASP A 61 9.07 -15.73 -2.07
CA ASP A 61 7.95 -16.32 -2.81
C ASP A 61 6.59 -15.63 -2.57
N MET A 62 6.62 -14.42 -1.99
CA MET A 62 5.45 -13.59 -1.71
C MET A 62 5.46 -12.31 -2.53
N THR A 63 4.29 -11.92 -3.02
CA THR A 63 4.06 -10.65 -3.70
C THR A 63 3.35 -9.66 -2.77
N LEU A 64 4.04 -8.59 -2.44
CA LEU A 64 3.56 -7.50 -1.61
C LEU A 64 3.27 -6.28 -2.49
N VAL A 65 2.05 -5.75 -2.43
CA VAL A 65 1.67 -4.56 -3.19
C VAL A 65 1.38 -3.41 -2.25
N HIS A 66 2.10 -2.31 -2.41
CA HIS A 66 1.92 -1.09 -1.63
C HIS A 66 1.38 0.03 -2.52
N LEU A 67 0.13 0.44 -2.29
CA LEU A 67 -0.52 1.45 -3.13
C LEU A 67 -0.06 2.89 -2.84
N GLY A 68 0.76 3.10 -1.83
CA GLY A 68 1.28 4.44 -1.50
C GLY A 68 0.17 5.34 -0.97
N THR A 69 0.13 6.58 -1.46
CA THR A 69 -0.92 7.57 -1.16
C THR A 69 -1.91 7.71 -2.32
N LEU A 70 -2.21 6.61 -3.00
CA LEU A 70 -3.13 6.57 -4.14
C LEU A 70 -4.44 7.32 -3.84
N SER A 71 -4.87 8.18 -4.75
CA SER A 71 -6.07 9.02 -4.58
C SER A 71 -7.23 8.65 -5.52
N ASP A 72 -7.03 7.71 -6.42
CA ASP A 72 -8.06 7.23 -7.36
C ASP A 72 -7.94 5.71 -7.58
N THR A 73 -9.04 5.05 -7.98
CA THR A 73 -9.09 3.59 -8.18
C THR A 73 -8.52 3.17 -9.53
N GLU A 74 -8.18 4.14 -10.39
CA GLU A 74 -7.57 3.89 -11.68
C GLU A 74 -6.08 3.54 -11.54
N LEU A 75 -5.76 2.29 -11.90
CA LEU A 75 -4.40 1.81 -12.06
C LEU A 75 -4.02 1.87 -13.54
N SER A 76 -2.76 2.12 -13.85
CA SER A 76 -2.28 2.03 -15.23
C SER A 76 -2.50 0.61 -15.77
N LYS A 77 -2.68 0.49 -17.09
CA LYS A 77 -2.80 -0.82 -17.75
C LYS A 77 -1.63 -1.74 -17.39
N GLU A 78 -0.42 -1.19 -17.43
CA GLU A 78 0.82 -1.88 -17.03
C GLU A 78 0.78 -2.39 -15.59
N ALA A 79 0.33 -1.57 -14.63
CA ALA A 79 0.17 -1.99 -13.25
C ALA A 79 -0.84 -3.13 -13.12
N ARG A 80 -1.99 -3.05 -13.82
CA ARG A 80 -3.00 -4.12 -13.78
C ARG A 80 -2.53 -5.43 -14.40
N GLU A 81 -1.72 -5.36 -15.45
CA GLU A 81 -1.20 -6.55 -16.12
C GLU A 81 -0.03 -7.19 -15.36
N SER A 82 0.75 -6.40 -14.63
CA SER A 82 1.91 -6.88 -13.87
C SER A 82 1.57 -7.33 -12.44
N ILE A 83 0.47 -6.83 -11.88
CA ILE A 83 -0.04 -7.24 -10.57
C ILE A 83 -1.02 -8.40 -10.79
N ASP A 84 -0.48 -9.62 -10.86
CA ASP A 84 -1.26 -10.87 -11.06
C ASP A 84 -1.72 -11.46 -9.72
N GLU A 85 -0.81 -12.07 -8.95
CA GLU A 85 -1.10 -12.58 -7.60
C GLU A 85 -0.66 -11.58 -6.53
N ILE A 86 -1.58 -11.18 -5.64
CA ILE A 86 -1.26 -10.33 -4.48
C ILE A 86 -1.41 -11.11 -3.19
N ASP A 87 -0.30 -11.39 -2.52
CA ASP A 87 -0.33 -12.02 -1.20
C ASP A 87 -0.72 -11.04 -0.11
N VAL A 88 -0.18 -9.81 -0.17
CA VAL A 88 -0.49 -8.75 0.80
C VAL A 88 -0.65 -7.42 0.09
N LEU A 89 -1.81 -6.80 0.24
CA LEU A 89 -2.11 -5.47 -0.26
C LEU A 89 -2.10 -4.46 0.88
N PHE A 90 -1.26 -3.43 0.78
CA PHE A 90 -1.30 -2.25 1.65
C PHE A 90 -2.11 -1.16 0.96
N VAL A 91 -3.27 -0.83 1.53
CA VAL A 91 -4.25 0.07 0.92
C VAL A 91 -4.48 1.32 1.79
N PRO A 92 -4.29 2.54 1.25
CA PRO A 92 -4.62 3.76 1.98
C PRO A 92 -6.14 3.91 2.10
N ILE A 93 -6.63 4.10 3.32
CA ILE A 93 -8.08 4.21 3.60
C ILE A 93 -8.46 5.55 4.22
N GLY A 94 -7.50 6.46 4.34
CA GLY A 94 -7.63 7.66 5.16
C GLY A 94 -8.64 8.69 4.66
N GLY A 95 -9.07 8.66 3.40
CA GLY A 95 -9.69 9.85 2.81
C GLY A 95 -8.72 11.05 2.79
N ASP A 96 -9.24 12.28 2.68
CA ASP A 96 -8.44 13.52 2.81
C ASP A 96 -7.18 13.60 1.92
N GLY A 97 -7.33 13.20 0.65
CA GLY A 97 -6.26 13.24 -0.34
C GLY A 97 -5.75 11.86 -0.78
N VAL A 98 -6.12 10.80 -0.06
CA VAL A 98 -6.02 9.41 -0.54
C VAL A 98 -7.41 8.82 -0.82
N LEU A 99 -7.50 7.53 -1.13
CA LEU A 99 -8.77 6.83 -1.30
C LEU A 99 -9.67 6.97 -0.06
N THR A 100 -10.97 7.14 -0.31
CA THR A 100 -11.98 7.02 0.75
C THR A 100 -12.11 5.55 1.17
N PRO A 101 -12.60 5.26 2.38
CA PRO A 101 -12.81 3.89 2.84
C PRO A 101 -13.58 3.00 1.86
N ALA A 102 -14.66 3.51 1.27
CA ALA A 102 -15.47 2.76 0.30
C ALA A 102 -14.71 2.47 -1.01
N LYS A 103 -14.06 3.48 -1.60
CA LYS A 103 -13.25 3.30 -2.82
C LYS A 103 -12.04 2.38 -2.59
N ALA A 104 -11.44 2.47 -1.41
CA ALA A 104 -10.33 1.60 -1.02
C ALA A 104 -10.78 0.14 -0.92
N HIS A 105 -11.96 -0.12 -0.35
CA HIS A 105 -12.52 -1.45 -0.28
C HIS A 105 -12.88 -2.00 -1.67
N GLU A 106 -13.55 -1.20 -2.50
CA GLU A 106 -13.87 -1.55 -3.89
C GLU A 106 -12.61 -1.95 -4.69
N LEU A 107 -11.55 -1.12 -4.61
CA LEU A 107 -10.30 -1.41 -5.26
C LEU A 107 -9.65 -2.69 -4.72
N ALA A 108 -9.63 -2.87 -3.39
CA ALA A 108 -9.07 -4.06 -2.77
C ALA A 108 -9.79 -5.34 -3.23
N VAL A 109 -11.13 -5.33 -3.31
CA VAL A 109 -11.90 -6.46 -3.84
C VAL A 109 -11.53 -6.72 -5.30
N SER A 110 -11.42 -5.69 -6.14
CA SER A 110 -11.09 -5.85 -7.56
C SER A 110 -9.68 -6.39 -7.83
N LEU A 111 -8.79 -6.27 -6.85
CA LEU A 111 -7.41 -6.76 -6.91
C LEU A 111 -7.25 -8.16 -6.28
N GLU A 112 -8.31 -8.70 -5.68
CA GLU A 112 -8.38 -10.05 -5.11
C GLU A 112 -7.15 -10.50 -4.28
N PRO A 113 -6.65 -9.68 -3.33
CA PRO A 113 -5.49 -10.07 -2.54
C PRO A 113 -5.84 -11.12 -1.49
N LYS A 114 -4.84 -11.90 -1.06
CA LYS A 114 -5.01 -12.81 0.08
C LYS A 114 -5.16 -12.04 1.38
N ILE A 115 -4.32 -11.04 1.65
CA ILE A 115 -4.43 -10.22 2.86
C ILE A 115 -4.53 -8.73 2.47
N ILE A 116 -5.42 -8.02 3.17
CA ILE A 116 -5.58 -6.57 3.06
C ILE A 116 -5.11 -5.93 4.36
N VAL A 117 -4.14 -5.02 4.27
CA VAL A 117 -3.63 -4.22 5.38
C VAL A 117 -4.03 -2.75 5.16
N PRO A 118 -5.07 -2.24 5.86
CA PRO A 118 -5.46 -0.85 5.76
C PRO A 118 -4.42 0.06 6.42
N MET A 119 -4.01 1.10 5.71
CA MET A 119 -3.06 2.12 6.17
C MET A 119 -3.66 3.53 6.12
N HIS A 120 -2.92 4.50 6.64
CA HIS A 120 -3.26 5.93 6.54
C HIS A 120 -4.53 6.37 7.30
N TRP A 121 -4.94 5.63 8.35
CA TRP A 121 -6.13 5.95 9.15
C TRP A 121 -5.82 6.49 10.56
N SER A 122 -4.73 6.05 11.19
CA SER A 122 -4.44 6.43 12.58
C SER A 122 -3.73 7.79 12.65
N GLY A 123 -4.43 8.80 13.17
CA GLY A 123 -3.87 10.14 13.41
C GLY A 123 -3.55 10.98 12.17
N ILE A 124 -3.77 10.45 10.96
CA ILE A 124 -3.41 11.09 9.68
C ILE A 124 -4.59 11.16 8.70
N GLY A 125 -5.60 10.29 8.85
CA GLY A 125 -6.78 10.26 7.98
C GLY A 125 -8.04 10.84 8.61
N ALA A 126 -9.12 10.82 7.85
CA ALA A 126 -10.45 11.22 8.26
C ALA A 126 -10.88 10.47 9.54
N PRO A 127 -11.62 11.14 10.45
CA PRO A 127 -12.14 10.50 11.65
C PRO A 127 -12.92 9.23 11.30
N ARG A 128 -12.63 8.14 12.02
CA ARG A 128 -13.30 6.85 11.85
C ARG A 128 -13.13 6.20 10.47
N ALA A 129 -12.08 6.55 9.73
CA ALA A 129 -11.76 5.92 8.44
C ALA A 129 -11.69 4.39 8.54
N LEU A 130 -11.03 3.86 9.58
CA LEU A 130 -10.94 2.41 9.81
C LEU A 130 -12.30 1.76 10.05
N ASP A 131 -13.10 2.30 10.98
CA ASP A 131 -14.46 1.80 11.24
C ASP A 131 -15.30 1.76 9.95
N SER A 132 -15.17 2.81 9.13
CA SER A 132 -15.92 2.91 7.88
C SER A 132 -15.45 1.86 6.87
N PHE A 133 -14.14 1.67 6.73
CA PHE A 133 -13.57 0.66 5.84
C PHE A 133 -14.01 -0.76 6.22
N LEU A 134 -13.96 -1.09 7.52
CA LEU A 134 -14.40 -2.39 8.03
C LEU A 134 -15.90 -2.61 7.84
N LYS A 135 -16.71 -1.55 7.93
CA LYS A 135 -18.15 -1.63 7.66
C LYS A 135 -18.44 -1.96 6.20
N GLU A 136 -17.72 -1.34 5.26
CA GLU A 136 -17.85 -1.63 3.82
C GLU A 136 -17.46 -3.07 3.50
N ALA A 137 -16.47 -3.61 4.22
CA ALA A 137 -16.00 -4.97 4.00
C ALA A 137 -16.98 -6.06 4.44
N GLY A 138 -17.91 -5.78 5.37
CA GLY A 138 -18.84 -6.77 5.92
C GLY A 138 -18.19 -7.95 6.66
N ASN A 139 -16.87 -8.06 6.62
CA ASN A 139 -16.04 -9.10 7.19
C ASN A 139 -15.45 -8.66 8.54
N GLY A 140 -15.10 -9.64 9.38
CA GLY A 140 -14.30 -9.40 10.57
C GLY A 140 -12.87 -8.97 10.21
N SER A 141 -12.20 -8.27 11.12
CA SER A 141 -10.76 -7.99 11.02
C SER A 141 -10.00 -8.67 12.15
N GLU A 142 -8.79 -9.10 11.85
CA GLU A 142 -7.80 -9.48 12.86
C GLU A 142 -7.00 -8.24 13.25
N LYS A 143 -6.81 -8.00 14.56
CA LYS A 143 -5.98 -6.90 15.06
C LYS A 143 -4.70 -7.47 15.64
N VAL A 144 -3.57 -6.93 15.22
CA VAL A 144 -2.24 -7.38 15.67
C VAL A 144 -1.31 -6.19 15.91
N ASP A 145 -0.48 -6.26 16.96
CA ASP A 145 0.57 -5.25 17.18
C ASP A 145 1.77 -5.43 16.24
N LYS A 146 1.94 -6.64 15.70
CA LYS A 146 3.00 -6.98 14.76
C LYS A 146 2.54 -8.05 13.79
N LEU A 147 2.70 -7.78 12.51
CA LEU A 147 2.44 -8.75 11.45
C LEU A 147 3.73 -9.52 11.10
N THR A 148 3.66 -10.84 11.11
CA THR A 148 4.72 -11.73 10.62
C THR A 148 4.04 -12.84 9.83
N LEU A 149 4.42 -12.98 8.56
CA LEU A 149 3.77 -13.89 7.62
C LEU A 149 4.83 -14.70 6.88
N LYS A 150 4.46 -15.93 6.53
CA LYS A 150 5.10 -16.75 5.51
C LYS A 150 4.06 -17.17 4.48
N LYS A 151 4.48 -17.57 3.29
CA LYS A 151 3.57 -18.00 2.20
C LYS A 151 2.50 -19.01 2.65
N LYS A 152 2.88 -19.98 3.48
CA LYS A 152 1.96 -21.00 4.01
C LYS A 152 0.85 -20.44 4.91
N ASP A 153 1.05 -19.28 5.53
CA ASP A 153 0.11 -18.66 6.45
C ASP A 153 -1.00 -17.90 5.70
N LEU A 154 -0.95 -17.86 4.36
CA LEU A 154 -1.91 -17.17 3.50
C LEU A 154 -3.01 -18.09 2.97
N VAL A 155 -2.88 -19.40 3.15
CA VAL A 155 -3.83 -20.38 2.64
C VAL A 155 -5.20 -20.15 3.29
N GLY A 156 -6.23 -19.97 2.46
CA GLY A 156 -7.60 -19.73 2.89
C GLY A 156 -7.83 -18.35 3.51
N ARG A 157 -6.91 -17.40 3.27
CA ARG A 157 -7.06 -16.03 3.75
C ARG A 157 -7.70 -15.09 2.73
N ASP A 158 -8.10 -15.52 1.55
CA ASP A 158 -8.64 -14.70 0.46
C ASP A 158 -9.51 -13.51 0.94
N GLY A 159 -8.98 -12.28 0.82
CA GLY A 159 -9.64 -11.05 1.27
C GLY A 159 -9.62 -10.76 2.78
N SER A 160 -8.77 -11.44 3.56
CA SER A 160 -8.69 -11.24 5.03
C SER A 160 -8.13 -9.88 5.38
N ILE A 161 -8.82 -9.15 6.24
CA ILE A 161 -8.36 -7.84 6.70
C ILE A 161 -7.57 -7.99 7.99
N ILE A 162 -6.30 -7.57 7.97
CA ILE A 162 -5.44 -7.51 9.15
C ILE A 162 -5.10 -6.05 9.45
N VAL A 163 -5.57 -5.58 10.59
CA VAL A 163 -5.29 -4.25 11.11
C VAL A 163 -4.05 -4.33 11.99
N VAL A 164 -2.96 -3.74 11.52
CA VAL A 164 -1.76 -3.55 12.34
C VAL A 164 -1.95 -2.31 13.21
N THR A 165 -1.96 -2.51 14.53
CA THR A 165 -2.09 -1.41 15.50
C THR A 165 -0.77 -0.64 15.59
N PRO A 166 -0.81 0.71 15.47
CA PRO A 166 0.38 1.55 15.56
C PRO A 166 0.93 1.71 16.98
#